data_AF-A0A0D6Z7Q0-F1
#
_entry.id   AF-A0A0D6Z7Q0-F1
#
_cell.length_a   1.000
_cell.length_b   1.000
_cell.length_c   1.000
_cell.angle_alpha   90.00
_cell.angle_beta   90.00
_cell.angle_gamma   90.00
#
_symmetry.space_group_name_H-M   'P 1'
#
loop_
_entity.id
_entity.type
_entity.pdbx_description
1 polymer ?
#
loop_
_entity_poly.entity_id
_entity_poly.type
_entity_poly.pdbx_seq_one_letter_code
_entity_poly.pdbx_strand_id
1 'polypeptide(L)'
;MHIDNFPPVAFPSGVSSTGLWTVLLYYYQNGAIIPEVYVRNTQQTTTLDLVAVRIVTLGTDFVIFEQVTSPGVGLILVMIEDIIAIDLPS
;
A
#
# COMPACT_ATOMS: atom_id res chain seq x y z
N MET A 1 26.47 12.82 9.32
CA MET A 1 25.14 12.66 8.70
C MET A 1 24.48 11.49 9.42
N HIS A 2 23.69 11.79 10.45
CA HIS A 2 23.00 10.78 11.25
C HIS A 2 21.76 10.40 10.45
N ILE A 3 21.66 9.13 10.04
CA ILE A 3 20.43 8.60 9.46
C ILE A 3 19.61 8.20 10.67
N ASP A 4 18.63 9.04 11.04
CA ASP A 4 17.65 8.68 12.05
C ASP A 4 16.93 7.43 11.57
N ASN A 5 17.25 6.31 12.21
CA ASN A 5 16.63 5.02 12.03
C ASN A 5 15.23 5.11 12.64
N PHE A 6 14.28 5.67 11.89
CA PHE A 6 12.88 5.67 12.29
C PHE A 6 12.41 4.22 12.33
N PRO A 7 11.90 3.72 13.47
CA PRO A 7 11.35 2.38 13.50
C PRO A 7 10.17 2.36 12.52
N PRO A 8 10.00 1.28 11.71
CA PRO A 8 8.77 1.11 10.97
C PRO A 8 7.63 1.20 11.97
N VAL A 9 6.62 2.03 11.67
CA VAL A 9 5.41 2.08 12.48
C VAL A 9 4.74 0.72 12.31
N ALA A 10 5.09 -0.21 13.20
CA ALA A 10 4.44 -1.49 13.30
C ALA A 10 3.03 -1.21 13.82
N PHE A 11 2.07 -1.23 12.90
CA PHE A 11 0.67 -1.19 13.29
C PHE A 11 0.41 -2.39 14.21
N PRO A 12 -0.15 -2.18 15.42
CA PRO A 12 -0.55 -3.28 16.27
C PRO A 12 -1.47 -4.19 15.47
N SER A 13 -1.25 -5.51 15.58
CA SER A 13 -1.96 -6.57 14.88
C SER A 13 -3.41 -6.21 14.55
N GLY A 14 -3.65 -5.86 13.29
CA GLY A 14 -4.95 -5.43 12.79
C GLY A 14 -5.07 -3.90 12.69
N VAL A 15 -4.66 -3.34 11.55
CA VAL A 15 -5.39 -2.18 11.05
C VAL A 15 -6.84 -2.63 10.99
N SER A 16 -7.73 -2.00 11.77
CA SER A 16 -9.16 -2.35 11.65
C SER A 16 -9.51 -2.22 10.17
N SER A 17 -10.18 -3.22 9.59
CA SER A 17 -10.53 -3.22 8.17
C SER A 17 -11.21 -1.91 7.76
N THR A 18 -11.97 -1.31 8.66
CA THR A 18 -12.57 0.03 8.55
C THR A 18 -11.56 1.17 8.42
N GLY A 19 -10.46 1.16 9.19
CA GLY A 19 -9.41 2.17 9.13
C GLY A 19 -8.60 2.07 7.83
N LEU A 20 -8.22 0.85 7.44
CA LEU A 20 -7.51 0.61 6.19
C LEU A 20 -8.35 1.05 4.98
N TRP A 21 -9.63 0.68 4.97
CA TRP A 21 -10.56 1.07 3.91
C TRP A 21 -10.68 2.58 3.76
N THR A 22 -10.76 3.30 4.88
CA THR A 22 -10.85 4.77 4.89
C THR A 22 -9.61 5.41 4.28
N VAL A 23 -8.41 4.89 4.61
CA VAL A 23 -7.15 5.35 4.03
C VAL A 23 -7.12 5.07 2.53
N LEU A 24 -7.40 3.84 2.10
CA LEU A 24 -7.41 3.48 0.68
C LEU A 24 -8.40 4.34 -0.13
N LEU A 25 -9.59 4.58 0.41
CA LEU A 25 -10.60 5.44 -0.22
C LEU A 25 -10.10 6.88 -0.36
N TYR A 26 -9.47 7.43 0.67
CA TYR A 26 -8.89 8.77 0.62
C TYR A 26 -7.83 8.89 -0.48
N TYR A 27 -6.88 7.95 -0.55
CA TYR A 27 -5.83 7.96 -1.58
C TYR A 27 -6.39 7.76 -2.99
N TYR A 28 -7.39 6.90 -3.14
CA TYR A 28 -8.08 6.69 -4.42
C TYR A 28 -8.79 7.96 -4.90
N GLN A 29 -9.56 8.63 -4.04
CA GLN A 29 -10.30 9.84 -4.39
C GLN A 29 -9.39 11.02 -4.73
N ASN A 30 -8.24 11.12 -4.08
CA ASN A 30 -7.28 12.20 -4.30
C ASN A 30 -6.25 11.89 -5.40
N GLY A 31 -6.20 10.65 -5.91
CA GLY A 31 -5.14 10.22 -6.83
C GLY A 31 -3.74 10.37 -6.26
N ALA A 32 -3.61 10.30 -4.93
CA ALA A 32 -2.37 10.58 -4.23
C ALA A 32 -1.39 9.40 -4.32
N ILE A 33 -0.09 9.72 -4.27
CA ILE A 33 0.97 8.71 -4.24
C ILE A 33 1.11 8.20 -2.81
N ILE A 34 1.05 6.88 -2.68
CA ILE A 34 1.38 6.14 -1.47
C ILE A 34 2.87 5.81 -1.53
N PRO A 35 3.68 6.27 -0.56
CA PRO A 35 5.11 6.00 -0.51
C PRO A 35 5.43 4.50 -0.51
N GLU A 36 4.76 3.72 0.34
CA GLU A 36 5.01 2.28 0.45
C GLU A 36 3.78 1.52 0.95
N VAL A 37 3.54 0.33 0.37
CA VAL A 37 2.50 -0.61 0.82
C VAL A 37 3.14 -1.94 1.16
N TYR A 38 2.94 -2.40 2.40
CA TYR A 38 3.45 -3.68 2.85
C TYR A 38 2.37 -4.74 2.74
N VAL A 39 2.63 -5.78 1.97
CA VAL A 39 1.72 -6.91 1.79
C VAL A 39 2.29 -8.18 2.41
N ARG A 40 1.40 -9.05 2.88
CA ARG A 40 1.77 -10.37 3.35
C ARG A 40 2.22 -11.19 2.16
N ASN A 41 3.39 -11.79 2.28
CA ASN A 41 3.94 -12.66 1.24
C ASN A 41 3.25 -14.04 1.26
N THR A 42 1.94 -14.07 0.95
CA THR A 42 1.12 -15.30 0.97
C THR A 42 1.09 -16.01 -0.37
N GLN A 43 1.34 -15.32 -1.48
CA GLN A 43 1.08 -15.86 -2.82
C GLN A 43 2.21 -15.68 -3.86
N GLN A 44 3.33 -15.02 -3.57
CA GLN A 44 4.37 -14.76 -4.58
C GLN A 44 5.77 -15.25 -4.15
N THR A 45 6.50 -15.83 -5.12
CA THR A 45 7.86 -16.34 -4.94
C THR A 45 8.91 -15.24 -4.82
N THR A 46 8.55 -14.00 -5.17
CA THR A 46 9.38 -12.81 -5.03
C THR A 46 8.70 -11.80 -4.14
N THR A 47 9.47 -11.11 -3.30
CA THR A 47 8.96 -9.98 -2.51
C THR A 47 8.34 -8.94 -3.45
N LEU A 48 7.04 -8.68 -3.28
CA LEU A 48 6.35 -7.65 -4.03
C LEU A 48 6.70 -6.28 -3.43
N ASP A 49 7.40 -5.47 -4.21
CA ASP A 49 7.82 -4.13 -3.80
C ASP A 49 6.82 -3.09 -4.30
N LEU A 50 5.98 -2.57 -3.39
CA LEU A 50 4.95 -1.58 -3.69
C LEU A 50 5.39 -0.19 -3.21
N VAL A 51 6.42 0.34 -3.86
CA VAL A 51 6.98 1.67 -3.58
C VAL A 51 6.47 2.69 -4.59
N ALA A 52 6.13 3.88 -4.11
CA ALA A 52 5.63 5.00 -4.89
C ALA A 52 4.50 4.57 -5.84
N VAL A 53 3.40 4.10 -5.26
CA VAL A 53 2.23 3.60 -5.99
C VAL A 53 1.04 4.54 -5.87
N ARG A 54 0.14 4.51 -6.85
CA ARG A 54 -1.19 5.15 -6.74
C ARG A 54 -2.29 4.11 -6.87
N ILE A 55 -3.45 4.36 -6.27
CA ILE A 55 -4.61 3.48 -6.43
C ILE A 55 -5.34 3.86 -7.71
N VAL A 56 -5.45 2.93 -8.66
CA VAL A 56 -6.22 3.13 -9.91
C VAL A 56 -7.58 2.45 -9.88
N THR A 57 -7.76 1.47 -9.00
CA THR A 57 -9.05 0.81 -8.78
C THR A 57 -9.15 0.36 -7.33
N LEU A 58 -10.30 0.60 -6.70
CA LEU A 58 -10.62 0.15 -5.35
C LEU A 58 -11.92 -0.65 -5.40
N GLY A 59 -11.82 -1.97 -5.24
CA GLY A 59 -12.94 -2.89 -5.07
C GLY A 59 -13.17 -3.18 -3.59
N THR A 60 -14.27 -3.86 -3.26
CA THR A 60 -14.66 -4.14 -1.85
C THR A 60 -13.65 -5.00 -1.08
N ASP A 61 -12.89 -5.82 -1.79
CA ASP A 61 -11.99 -6.85 -1.28
C ASP A 61 -10.59 -6.78 -1.89
N PHE A 62 -10.40 -5.93 -2.91
CA PHE A 62 -9.13 -5.78 -3.62
C PHE A 62 -8.80 -4.32 -3.93
N VAL A 63 -7.54 -4.06 -4.21
CA VAL A 63 -7.03 -2.78 -4.71
C VAL A 63 -6.08 -3.04 -5.88
N ILE A 64 -6.11 -2.18 -6.89
CA ILE A 64 -5.13 -2.19 -7.98
C ILE A 64 -4.24 -0.96 -7.81
N PHE A 65 -2.97 -1.23 -7.59
CA PHE A 65 -1.90 -0.24 -7.54
C PHE A 65 -1.27 -0.07 -8.92
N GLU A 66 -0.85 1.15 -9.20
CA GLU A 66 0.01 1.47 -10.33
C GLU A 66 1.31 2.08 -9.82
N GLN A 67 2.45 1.51 -10.21
CA GLN A 67 3.75 2.08 -9.89
C GLN A 67 3.98 3.37 -10.69
N VAL A 68 4.34 4.45 -9.98
CA VAL A 68 4.60 5.77 -10.60
C VAL A 68 5.81 5.72 -11.54
N THR A 69 6.78 4.85 -11.25
CA THR A 69 7.99 4.64 -12.07
C THR A 69 7.72 3.86 -13.36
N SER A 70 6.55 3.21 -13.49
CA SER A 70 6.16 2.45 -14.69
C SER A 70 4.67 2.59 -15.00
N PRO A 71 4.20 3.80 -15.37
CA PRO A 71 2.79 4.05 -15.64
C PRO A 71 2.25 3.15 -16.78
N GLY A 72 1.07 2.59 -16.60
CA GLY A 72 0.36 1.74 -17.58
C GLY A 72 0.86 0.30 -17.68
N VAL A 73 2.01 -0.05 -17.10
CA VAL A 73 2.59 -1.41 -17.14
C VAL A 73 2.74 -2.00 -15.74
N GLY A 74 3.05 -1.18 -14.74
CA GLY A 74 3.21 -1.59 -13.34
C GLY A 74 1.89 -1.71 -12.59
N LEU A 75 0.88 -2.39 -13.16
CA LEU A 75 -0.40 -2.64 -12.50
C LEU A 75 -0.32 -3.88 -11.62
N ILE A 76 -0.68 -3.74 -10.35
CA ILE A 76 -0.53 -4.78 -9.35
C ILE A 76 -1.82 -4.91 -8.55
N LEU A 77 -2.48 -6.07 -8.65
CA LEU A 77 -3.66 -6.41 -7.88
C LEU A 77 -3.24 -6.96 -6.51
N VAL A 78 -3.84 -6.44 -5.46
CA VAL A 78 -3.60 -6.84 -4.07
C VAL A 78 -4.94 -7.05 -3.37
N MET A 79 -5.08 -8.18 -2.66
CA MET A 79 -6.22 -8.40 -1.77
C MET A 79 -6.07 -7.54 -0.53
N ILE A 80 -7.15 -6.88 -0.09
CA ILE A 80 -7.08 -5.97 1.06
C ILE A 80 -6.68 -6.69 2.34
N GLU A 81 -7.08 -7.95 2.50
CA GLU A 81 -6.70 -8.80 3.63
C GLU A 81 -5.20 -9.13 3.70
N ASP A 82 -4.50 -9.02 2.57
CA ASP A 82 -3.05 -9.20 2.49
C ASP A 82 -2.29 -7.91 2.79
N ILE A 83 -2.94 -6.74 2.87
CA ILE A 83 -2.26 -5.49 3.23
C ILE A 83 -2.00 -5.48 4.74
N ILE A 84 -0.73 -5.42 5.12
CA ILE A 84 -0.30 -5.40 6.52
C ILE A 84 -0.16 -3.96 7.01
N ALA A 85 0.38 -3.07 6.16
CA ALA A 85 0.68 -1.70 6.54
C ALA A 85 0.76 -0.80 5.29
N ILE A 86 0.56 0.50 5.51
CA ILE A 86 0.75 1.55 4.51
C ILE A 86 1.59 2.64 5.17
N ASP A 87 2.68 3.05 4.53
CA ASP A 87 3.45 4.21 4.97
C ASP A 87 2.74 5.50 4.53
N LEU A 88 2.59 6.45 5.44
CA LEU A 88 1.86 7.69 5.24
C LEU A 88 2.84 8.87 5.38
N PRO A 89 2.89 9.80 4.41
CA PRO A 89 3.71 11.00 4.56
C PRO A 89 3.19 11.82 5.75
N SER A 90 4.11 12.16 6.65
CA SER A 90 3.88 12.95 7.88
C SER A 90 3.48 14.40 7.59
#